data_AF-A0A2S9EP91-F1
#
_entry.id   AF-A0A2S9EP91-F1
#
_cell.length_a   1.000
_cell.length_b   1.000
_cell.length_c   1.000
_cell.angle_alpha   90.00
_cell.angle_beta   90.00
_cell.angle_gamma   90.00
#
_symmetry.space_group_name_H-M   'P 1'
#
loop_
_entity.id
_entity.type
_entity.pdbx_description
1 polymer ?
#
loop_
_entity_poly.entity_id
_entity_poly.type
_entity_poly.pdbx_seq_one_letter_code
_entity_poly.pdbx_strand_id
1 'polypeptide(L)' 'MIGDERLLPKLYRQMASAEKRFDEISTAARDAEDSEERAMLFQQMIETKSSLVSDMALSSTYQTYVQETLKFALTNSA' A
#
# COMPACT_ATOMS: atom_id res chain seq x y z
N MET A 1 -16.67 10.00 -17.27
CA MET A 1 -15.27 9.76 -16.87
C MET A 1 -15.27 8.54 -15.95
N ILE A 2 -15.10 7.34 -16.52
CA ILE A 2 -14.82 6.15 -15.73
C ILE A 2 -13.42 6.38 -15.15
N GLY A 3 -13.28 6.21 -13.83
CA GLY A 3 -12.10 6.57 -13.06
C GLY A 3 -10.82 5.99 -13.67
N ASP A 4 -9.71 6.70 -13.47
CA ASP A 4 -8.39 6.37 -14.01
C ASP A 4 -8.06 4.89 -13.76
N GLU A 5 -8.23 4.04 -14.79
CA GLU A 5 -8.00 2.58 -14.73
C GLU A 5 -6.56 2.24 -14.29
N ARG A 6 -5.67 3.23 -14.29
CA ARG A 6 -4.28 3.14 -13.86
C ARG A 6 -4.10 3.27 -12.35
N LEU A 7 -5.13 3.63 -11.59
CA LEU A 7 -5.03 3.87 -10.15
C LEU A 7 -4.68 2.59 -9.38
N LEU A 8 -5.39 1.48 -9.60
CA LEU A 8 -5.08 0.20 -8.96
C LEU A 8 -3.68 -0.33 -9.33
N PRO A 9 -3.30 -0.41 -10.63
CA PRO A 9 -1.93 -0.77 -11.00
C PRO A 9 -0.86 0.12 -10.36
N LYS A 10 -1.13 1.42 -10.24
CA LYS A 10 -0.21 2.36 -9.58
C LYS A 10 -0.07 2.05 -8.09
N LEU A 11 -1.19 1.88 -7.38
CA LEU A 11 -1.20 1.53 -5.96
C LEU A 11 -0.48 0.21 -5.69
N TYR A 12 -0.72 -0.83 -6.51
CA TYR A 12 -0.01 -2.10 -6.36
C TYR A 12 1.50 -1.99 -6.60
N ARG A 13 1.95 -1.17 -7.56
CA ARG A 13 3.39 -0.90 -7.76
C ARG A 13 3.99 -0.16 -6.57
N GLN A 14 3.26 0.79 -5.99
CA GLN A 14 3.70 1.52 -4.80
C GLN A 14 3.82 0.59 -3.60
N MET A 15 2.83 -0.28 -3.38
CA MET A 15 2.86 -1.30 -2.32
C MET A 15 4.05 -2.25 -2.50
N ALA A 16 4.25 -2.82 -3.68
CA ALA A 16 5.38 -3.73 -3.93
C ALA A 16 6.75 -3.05 -3.70
N SER A 17 6.86 -1.77 -4.05
CA SER A 17 8.08 -0.99 -3.78
C SER A 17 8.27 -0.72 -2.29
N ALA A 18 7.18 -0.44 -1.56
CA ALA A 18 7.20 -0.22 -0.12
C ALA A 18 7.51 -1.51 0.66
N GLU A 19 7.00 -2.67 0.23
CA GLU A 19 7.35 -3.99 0.80
C GLU A 19 8.84 -4.27 0.63
N LYS A 20 9.38 -4.08 -0.57
CA LYS A 20 10.82 -4.26 -0.82
C LYS A 20 11.66 -3.34 0.09
N ARG A 21 11.27 -2.07 0.20
CA ARG A 21 11.95 -1.11 1.08
C ARG A 21 11.84 -1.51 2.55
N PHE A 22 10.70 -2.03 2.98
CA PHE A 22 10.51 -2.53 4.34
C PHE A 22 11.46 -3.70 4.65
N ASP A 23 11.60 -4.65 3.72
CA ASP A 23 12.52 -5.78 3.87
C ASP A 23 13.98 -5.34 3.94
N GLU A 24 14.37 -4.35 3.15
CA GLU A 24 15.70 -3.73 3.19
C GLU A 24 15.97 -3.08 4.56
N ILE A 25 15.04 -2.24 5.06
CA ILE A 25 15.16 -1.60 6.38
C ILE A 25 15.15 -2.64 7.50
N SER A 26 14.31 -3.67 7.41
CA SER A 26 14.25 -4.74 8.41
C SER A 26 15.55 -5.53 8.49
N THR A 27 16.20 -5.76 7.35
CA THR A 27 17.51 -6.41 7.29
C THR A 27 18.57 -5.52 7.93
N ALA A 28 18.61 -4.24 7.54
CA ALA A 28 19.53 -3.27 8.13
C ALA A 28 19.34 -3.12 9.64
N ALA A 29 18.09 -3.09 10.14
CA ALA A 29 17.80 -2.98 11.57
C ALA A 29 18.28 -4.20 12.37
N ARG A 30 18.26 -5.38 11.75
CA ARG A 30 18.76 -6.62 12.35
C ARG A 30 20.28 -6.63 12.45
N ASP A 31 20.95 -6.10 11.42
CA ASP A 31 22.40 -6.08 11.31
C ASP A 31 23.03 -4.88 12.02
N ALA A 32 22.25 -3.86 12.38
CA ALA A 32 22.71 -2.69 13.12
C ALA A 32 23.27 -3.09 14.49
N GLU A 33 24.55 -2.79 14.71
CA GLU A 33 25.25 -3.03 15.99
C GLU A 33 24.99 -1.90 17.00
N ASP A 34 24.69 -0.70 16.53
CA ASP A 34 24.37 0.46 17.35
C ASP A 34 22.87 0.55 17.68
N SER A 35 22.59 0.85 18.95
CA SER A 35 21.22 0.96 19.47
C SER A 35 20.48 2.19 18.95
N GLU A 36 21.18 3.29 18.68
CA GLU A 36 20.58 4.53 18.15
C GLU A 36 20.23 4.34 16.67
N GLU A 37 21.16 3.80 15.88
CA GLU A 37 20.91 3.38 14.50
C GLU A 37 19.72 2.41 14.41
N ARG A 38 19.65 1.40 15.28
CA ARG A 38 18.54 0.46 15.32
C ARG A 38 17.20 1.14 15.63
N ALA A 39 17.18 2.11 16.56
CA ALA A 39 15.98 2.86 16.88
C ALA A 39 15.50 3.72 15.68
N MET A 40 16.44 4.35 14.97
CA MET A 40 16.12 5.10 13.74
C MET A 40 15.55 4.19 12.65
N LEU A 41 16.15 3.03 12.42
CA LEU A 41 15.67 2.07 11.43
C LEU A 41 14.29 1.52 11.82
N PHE A 42 14.04 1.27 13.11
CA PHE A 42 12.74 0.85 13.60
C PHE A 42 11.66 1.92 13.35
N GLN A 43 11.98 3.20 13.54
CA GLN A 43 11.08 4.30 13.21
C GLN A 43 10.76 4.33 11.71
N GLN A 44 11.76 4.14 10.84
CA GLN A 44 11.55 4.06 9.40
C GLN A 44 10.70 2.84 8.99
N MET A 45 10.82 1.72 9.69
CA MET A 45 9.95 0.55 9.50
C MET A 45 8.50 0.88 9.83
N ILE A 46 8.24 1.57 10.94
CA ILE A 46 6.89 1.98 11.34
C ILE A 46 6.26 2.88 10.27
N GLU A 47 7.00 3.88 9.79
CA GLU A 47 6.52 4.80 8.76
C GLU A 47 6.21 4.08 7.45
N THR A 48 7.12 3.19 7.02
CA THR A 48 6.95 2.40 5.79
C THR A 48 5.73 1.47 5.90
N LYS A 49 5.55 0.81 7.04
CA LYS A 49 4.42 -0.08 7.29
C LYS A 49 3.09 0.67 7.38
N SER A 50 3.08 1.87 7.96
CA SER A 50 1.91 2.74 8.00
C SER A 50 1.45 3.09 6.59
N SER A 51 2.39 3.51 5.72
CA SER A 51 2.09 3.79 4.30
C SER A 51 1.52 2.57 3.58
N LEU A 52 2.09 1.38 3.80
CA LEU A 52 1.62 0.14 3.18
C LEU A 52 0.16 -0.16 3.54
N VAL A 53 -0.19 -0.02 4.82
CA VAL A 53 -1.56 -0.26 5.30
C VAL A 53 -2.54 0.73 4.69
N SER A 54 -2.16 2.01 4.57
CA SER A 54 -2.98 3.02 3.91
C SER A 54 -3.22 2.72 2.42
N ASP A 55 -2.17 2.33 1.69
CA ASP A 55 -2.29 1.96 0.27
C ASP A 55 -3.15 0.71 0.07
N MET A 56 -3.03 -0.27 0.97
CA MET A 56 -3.86 -1.48 0.98
C MET A 56 -5.33 -1.14 1.25
N ALA A 57 -5.62 -0.29 2.23
CA ALA A 57 -6.98 0.15 2.52
C ALA A 57 -7.58 0.90 1.32
N LEU A 58 -6.83 1.81 0.70
CA LEU A 58 -7.28 2.58 -0.46
C LEU A 58 -7.57 1.68 -1.67
N SER A 59 -6.67 0.74 -1.96
CA SER A 59 -6.87 -0.21 -3.08
C SER A 59 -8.09 -1.10 -2.85
N SER A 60 -8.29 -1.60 -1.62
CA SER A 60 -9.47 -2.38 -1.25
C SER A 60 -10.76 -1.57 -1.40
N THR A 61 -10.81 -0.35 -0.88
CA THR A 61 -11.99 0.52 -0.99
C THR A 61 -12.30 0.86 -2.45
N TYR A 62 -11.28 1.17 -3.25
CA TYR A 62 -11.47 1.48 -4.67
C TYR A 62 -11.98 0.26 -5.45
N GLN A 63 -11.44 -0.93 -5.18
CA GLN A 63 -11.91 -2.16 -5.81
C GLN A 63 -13.39 -2.45 -5.48
N THR A 64 -13.79 -2.28 -4.22
CA THR A 64 -15.20 -2.41 -3.80
C THR A 64 -16.08 -1.37 -4.51
N TYR A 65 -15.64 -0.11 -4.56
CA TYR A 65 -16.38 0.96 -5.24
C TYR A 65 -16.62 0.64 -6.72
N VAL A 66 -15.60 0.13 -7.44
CA VAL A 66 -15.73 -0.26 -8.85
C VAL A 66 -16.74 -1.41 -9.00
N GLN A 67 -16.68 -2.43 -8.13
CA GLN A 67 -17.61 -3.56 -8.16
C GLN A 67 -19.05 -3.13 -7.89
N GLU A 68 -19.28 -2.31 -6.87
CA GLU A 68 -20.61 -1.78 -6.53
C GLU A 68 -21.18 -0.91 -7.64
N THR A 69 -20.33 -0.06 -8.24
CA THR A 69 -20.73 0.80 -9.36
C THR A 69 -21.12 -0.03 -10.58
N LEU A 70 -20.34 -1.06 -10.92
CA LEU A 70 -20.66 -1.97 -12.02
C LEU A 70 -21.98 -2.71 -11.76
N LYS A 71 -22.15 -3.23 -10.54
CA LYS A 71 -23.38 -3.92 -10.13
C LYS A 71 -24.60 -3.01 -10.22
N PHE A 72 -24.50 -1.78 -9.74
CA PHE A 72 -25.57 -0.78 -9.83
C PHE A 72 -25.91 -0.49 -11.29
N ALA A 73 -24.90 -0.24 -12.13
CA ALA A 73 -25.09 0.04 -13.54
C ALA A 73 -25.83 -1.11 -14.24
N LEU A 74 -25.39 -2.36 -14.04
CA LEU A 74 -26.04 -3.55 -14.62
C LEU A 74 -27.47 -3.76 -14.13
N THR A 75 -27.73 -3.51 -12.84
CA THR A 75 -29.04 -3.74 -12.22
C THR A 75 -30.06 -2.68 -12.64
N ASN A 76 -29.62 -1.43 -12.84
CA ASN A 76 -30.49 -0.29 -13.19
C ASN A 76 -30.43 0.10 -14.68
N SER A 77 -29.69 -0.64 -15.52
CA SER A 77 -29.68 -0.46 -16.99
C SER A 77 -30.75 -1.29 -17.72
N ALA A 78 -31.58 -2.05 -16.98
CA ALA A 78 -32.71 -2.83 -17.49
C ALA A 78 -34.03 -2.12 -17.20
#